data_AF-A0A6L8LUH9-F1
#
_entry.id   AF-A0A6L8LUH9-F1
#
_cell.length_a   1.000
_cell.length_b   1.000
_cell.length_c   1.000
_cell.angle_alpha   90.00
_cell.angle_beta   90.00
_cell.angle_gamma   90.00
#
_symmetry.space_group_name_H-M   'P 1'
#
loop_
_entity.id
_entity.type
_entity.pdbx_description
1 polymer ?
#
loop_
_entity_poly.entity_id
_entity_poly.type
_entity_poly.pdbx_seq_one_letter_code
_entity_poly.pdbx_strand_id
1 'polypeptide(L)'
;MHLADDFLKTLSQLSDLDRKITLKLAEVEINSAEILDQVDIREQILLTLISIINENDELAQLPEWHDAIKRTQLTVELMQKKTAELGSDLKKYRYGNKSVQQYKKFL
;
A
#
# COMPACT_ATOMS: atom_id res chain seq x y z
N MET A 1 -17.19 -12.21 -23.43
CA MET A 1 -16.42 -10.99 -23.75
C MET A 1 -16.42 -10.00 -22.59
N HIS A 2 -17.54 -9.75 -21.91
CA HIS A 2 -17.63 -8.81 -20.78
C HIS A 2 -16.66 -9.07 -19.60
N LEU A 3 -16.44 -10.33 -19.21
CA LEU A 3 -15.60 -10.67 -18.05
C LEU A 3 -14.13 -10.26 -18.23
N ALA A 4 -13.59 -10.38 -19.45
CA ALA A 4 -12.22 -9.97 -19.76
C ALA A 4 -12.08 -8.44 -19.79
N ASP A 5 -13.08 -7.74 -20.33
CA ASP A 5 -13.11 -6.27 -20.34
C ASP A 5 -13.19 -5.71 -18.91
N ASP A 6 -14.03 -6.31 -18.07
CA ASP A 6 -14.16 -5.96 -16.65
C ASP A 6 -12.85 -6.24 -15.90
N PHE A 7 -12.21 -7.38 -16.15
CA PHE A 7 -10.89 -7.71 -15.56
C PHE A 7 -9.83 -6.66 -15.89
N LEU A 8 -9.69 -6.29 -17.17
CA LEU A 8 -8.72 -5.28 -17.61
C LEU A 8 -9.02 -3.90 -17.03
N LYS A 9 -10.30 -3.53 -16.91
CA LYS A 9 -10.73 -2.29 -16.27
C LYS A 9 -10.35 -2.28 -14.78
N THR A 10 -10.60 -3.38 -14.06
CA THR A 10 -10.23 -3.52 -12.66
C THR A 10 -8.72 -3.49 -12.46
N LEU A 11 -7.92 -4.06 -13.38
CA LEU A 11 -6.46 -3.93 -13.36
C LEU A 11 -5.98 -2.49 -13.55
N SER A 12 -6.65 -1.73 -14.42
CA SER A 12 -6.35 -0.30 -14.59
C SER A 12 -6.61 0.49 -13.31
N GLN A 13 -7.74 0.22 -12.63
CA GLN A 13 -8.06 0.82 -11.33
C GLN A 13 -7.03 0.48 -10.26
N LEU A 14 -6.56 -0.78 -10.21
CA LEU A 14 -5.48 -1.21 -9.32
C LEU A 14 -4.20 -0.39 -9.59
N SER A 15 -3.80 -0.26 -10.86
CA SER A 15 -2.61 0.49 -11.24
C SER A 15 -2.69 1.97 -10.88
N ASP A 16 -3.86 2.59 -11.03
CA ASP A 16 -4.07 3.97 -10.61
C ASP A 16 -3.96 4.13 -9.10
N LEU A 17 -4.48 3.17 -8.35
CA LEU A 17 -4.42 3.17 -6.90
C LEU A 17 -2.99 2.93 -6.39
N ASP A 18 -2.24 2.01 -7.00
CA ASP A 18 -0.83 1.77 -6.72
C ASP A 18 0.00 3.07 -6.85
N ARG A 19 -0.29 3.85 -7.91
CA ARG A 19 0.34 5.16 -8.12
C ARG A 19 -0.04 6.16 -7.04
N LYS A 20 -1.32 6.23 -6.65
CA LYS A 20 -1.78 7.12 -5.57
C LYS A 20 -1.11 6.80 -4.23
N ILE A 21 -1.06 5.53 -3.86
CA ILE A 21 -0.40 5.06 -2.64
C ILE A 21 1.09 5.41 -2.67
N THR A 22 1.75 5.21 -3.82
CA THR A 22 3.17 5.55 -3.99
C THR A 22 3.43 7.03 -3.77
N LEU A 23 2.59 7.90 -4.35
CA LEU A 23 2.71 9.35 -4.17
C LEU A 23 2.51 9.76 -2.71
N LYS A 24 1.51 9.16 -2.03
CA LYS A 24 1.23 9.44 -0.61
C LYS A 24 2.34 8.98 0.32
N LEU A 25 2.95 7.83 0.05
CA LEU A 25 4.10 7.34 0.82
C LEU A 25 5.38 8.17 0.62
N ALA A 26 5.44 8.94 -0.48
CA ALA A 26 6.56 9.85 -0.77
C ALA A 26 6.39 11.25 -0.16
N GLU A 27 5.22 11.58 0.40
CA GLU A 27 4.99 12.85 1.09
C GLU A 27 5.89 12.97 2.34
N VAL A 28 6.32 14.20 2.65
CA VAL A 28 7.16 14.49 3.81
C VAL A 28 6.39 14.22 5.11
N GLU A 29 5.13 14.62 5.15
CA GLU A 29 4.21 14.34 6.24
C GLU A 29 3.17 13.33 5.75
N ILE A 30 3.20 12.13 6.34
CA ILE A 30 2.28 11.07 5.95
C ILE A 30 0.92 11.28 6.62
N ASN A 31 -0.13 11.35 5.81
CA ASN A 31 -1.49 11.13 6.27
C ASN A 31 -1.79 9.62 6.34
N SER A 32 -1.55 9.02 7.50
CA SER A 32 -1.71 7.56 7.67
C SER A 32 -3.16 7.08 7.51
N ALA A 33 -4.15 7.92 7.81
CA ALA A 33 -5.56 7.57 7.63
C ALA A 33 -5.92 7.47 6.14
N GLU A 34 -5.49 8.45 5.34
CA GLU A 34 -5.72 8.42 3.88
C GLU A 34 -5.00 7.23 3.21
N ILE A 35 -3.79 6.90 3.67
CA ILE A 35 -3.07 5.73 3.17
C ILE A 35 -3.80 4.43 3.54
N LEU A 36 -4.32 4.33 4.76
CA LEU A 36 -5.09 3.16 5.19
C LEU A 36 -6.33 2.96 4.31
N ASP A 37 -7.12 4.02 4.09
CA ASP A 37 -8.30 3.98 3.23
C ASP A 37 -7.94 3.50 1.80
N GLN A 38 -6.83 3.99 1.24
CA GLN A 38 -6.37 3.57 -0.08
C GLN A 38 -5.91 2.11 -0.12
N VAL A 39 -5.24 1.63 0.92
CA VAL A 39 -4.78 0.24 1.03
C VAL A 39 -5.97 -0.71 1.17
N ASP A 40 -7.00 -0.34 1.94
CA ASP A 40 -8.22 -1.13 2.09
C ASP A 40 -8.94 -1.26 0.73
N ILE A 41 -9.08 -0.16 -0.02
CA ILE A 41 -9.65 -0.20 -1.38
C ILE A 41 -8.81 -1.11 -2.29
N ARG A 42 -7.48 -1.06 -2.17
CA ARG A 42 -6.56 -1.88 -2.96
C ARG A 42 -6.76 -3.36 -2.68
N GLU A 43 -6.94 -3.74 -1.42
CA GLU A 43 -7.25 -5.12 -1.03
C GLU A 43 -8.57 -5.59 -1.67
N GLN A 44 -9.62 -4.77 -1.61
CA GLN A 44 -10.90 -5.11 -2.24
C GLN A 44 -10.80 -5.32 -3.76
N ILE A 45 -10.01 -4.49 -4.44
CA ILE A 45 -9.74 -4.65 -5.88
C ILE A 45 -9.00 -5.96 -6.15
N LEU A 46 -7.97 -6.29 -5.37
CA LEU A 46 -7.22 -7.54 -5.52
C LEU A 46 -8.11 -8.78 -5.29
N LEU A 47 -8.95 -8.77 -4.25
CA LEU A 47 -9.89 -9.84 -3.98
C LEU A 47 -10.88 -10.02 -5.14
N THR A 48 -11.33 -8.92 -5.73
CA THR A 48 -12.20 -8.95 -6.92
C THR A 48 -11.48 -9.59 -8.11
N LEU A 49 -10.23 -9.19 -8.40
CA LEU A 49 -9.43 -9.77 -9.48
C LEU A 49 -9.20 -11.27 -9.29
N ILE A 50 -8.89 -11.70 -8.06
CA ILE A 50 -8.72 -13.12 -7.72
C ILE A 50 -10.03 -13.88 -7.94
N SER A 51 -11.17 -13.32 -7.55
CA SER A 51 -12.48 -13.93 -7.79
C SER A 51 -12.75 -14.13 -9.28
N ILE A 52 -12.46 -13.11 -10.10
CA ILE A 52 -12.64 -13.18 -11.56
C ILE A 52 -11.71 -14.25 -12.18
N ILE A 53 -10.46 -14.35 -11.71
CA ILE A 53 -9.53 -15.38 -12.15
C ILE A 53 -10.04 -16.78 -11.78
N ASN A 54 -10.58 -16.97 -10.57
CA ASN A 54 -11.13 -18.26 -10.16
C ASN A 54 -12.34 -18.70 -11.01
N GLU A 55 -13.03 -17.75 -11.66
CA GLU A 55 -14.12 -18.03 -12.61
C GLU A 55 -13.59 -18.28 -14.04
N ASN A 56 -12.39 -17.79 -14.37
CA ASN A 56 -11.75 -17.96 -15.67
C ASN A 56 -10.22 -17.96 -15.55
N ASP A 57 -9.65 -19.15 -15.35
CA ASP A 57 -8.22 -19.36 -15.10
C ASP A 57 -7.31 -18.85 -16.23
N GLU A 58 -7.81 -18.73 -17.47
CA GLU A 58 -7.02 -18.22 -18.61
C GLU A 58 -6.57 -16.76 -18.37
N LEU A 59 -7.31 -16.00 -17.58
CA LEU A 59 -6.96 -14.62 -17.24
C LEU A 59 -5.66 -14.53 -16.41
N ALA A 60 -5.32 -15.58 -15.66
CA ALA A 60 -4.05 -15.64 -14.94
C ALA A 60 -2.83 -15.71 -15.88
N GLN A 61 -3.02 -16.07 -17.14
CA GLN A 61 -1.96 -16.13 -18.14
C GLN A 61 -1.71 -14.77 -18.82
N LEU A 62 -2.57 -13.79 -18.59
CA LEU A 62 -2.44 -12.48 -19.23
C LEU A 62 -1.19 -11.73 -18.75
N PRO A 63 -0.41 -11.10 -19.65
CA PRO A 63 0.73 -10.28 -19.28
C PRO A 63 0.37 -9.17 -18.28
N GLU A 64 -0.82 -8.57 -18.42
CA GLU A 64 -1.30 -7.49 -17.58
C GLU A 64 -1.47 -7.93 -16.12
N TRP A 65 -1.89 -9.18 -15.91
CA TRP A 65 -1.98 -9.77 -14.57
C TRP A 65 -0.59 -9.99 -13.95
N HIS A 66 0.35 -10.53 -14.72
CA HIS A 66 1.73 -10.71 -14.27
C HIS A 66 2.38 -9.38 -13.89
N ASP A 67 2.12 -8.32 -14.66
CA ASP A 67 2.62 -6.98 -14.33
C ASP A 67 1.93 -6.40 -13.08
N ALA A 68 0.65 -6.68 -12.86
CA ALA A 68 -0.02 -6.33 -11.61
C ALA A 68 0.54 -7.05 -10.38
N ILE A 69 0.95 -8.31 -10.52
CA ILE A 69 1.66 -9.06 -9.46
C ILE A 69 3.00 -8.37 -9.15
N LYS A 70 3.80 -8.04 -10.17
CA LYS A 70 5.09 -7.34 -9.97
C LYS A 70 4.87 -5.99 -9.29
N ARG A 71 3.89 -5.20 -9.73
CA ARG A 71 3.54 -3.93 -9.07
C ARG A 71 3.14 -4.15 -7.62
N THR A 72 2.38 -5.19 -7.33
CA THR A 72 1.99 -5.54 -5.95
C THR A 72 3.19 -5.85 -5.06
N GLN A 73 4.18 -6.59 -5.57
CA GLN A 73 5.42 -6.84 -4.83
C GLN A 73 6.15 -5.53 -4.50
N LEU A 74 6.29 -4.64 -5.48
CA LEU A 74 6.92 -3.33 -5.29
C LEU A 74 6.16 -2.45 -4.28
N THR A 75 4.83 -2.43 -4.33
CA THR A 75 4.00 -1.69 -3.36
C THR A 75 4.20 -2.21 -1.94
N VAL A 76 4.24 -3.54 -1.76
CA VAL A 76 4.50 -4.16 -0.46
C VAL A 76 5.88 -3.77 0.08
N GLU A 77 6.92 -3.87 -0.75
CA GLU A 77 8.28 -3.47 -0.38
C GLU A 77 8.35 -2.00 0.03
N LEU A 78 7.70 -1.11 -0.73
CA LEU A 78 7.64 0.32 -0.44
C LEU A 78 6.95 0.60 0.90
N MET A 79 5.79 -0.01 1.15
CA MET A 79 5.04 0.14 2.40
C MET A 79 5.85 -0.37 3.59
N GLN A 80 6.51 -1.52 3.46
CA GLN A 80 7.36 -2.08 4.51
C GLN A 80 8.54 -1.17 4.81
N LYS A 81 9.23 -0.68 3.77
CA LYS A 81 10.33 0.27 3.92
C LYS A 81 9.88 1.53 4.65
N LYS A 82 8.76 2.12 4.24
CA LYS A 82 8.26 3.36 4.85
C LYS A 82 7.84 3.16 6.30
N THR A 83 7.23 2.01 6.61
CA THR A 83 6.89 1.62 7.99
C THR A 83 8.14 1.51 8.86
N ALA A 84 9.21 0.92 8.34
CA ALA A 84 10.48 0.79 9.06
C ALA A 84 11.15 2.17 9.31
N GLU A 85 11.13 3.06 8.31
CA GLU A 85 11.62 4.45 8.44
C GLU A 85 10.89 5.20 9.57
N LEU A 86 9.55 5.21 9.54
CA LEU A 86 8.72 5.85 10.56
C LEU A 86 8.96 5.24 11.96
N GLY A 87 9.12 3.92 12.05
CA GLY A 87 9.43 3.24 13.30
C GLY A 87 10.79 3.66 13.88
N SER A 88 11.79 3.87 13.03
CA SER A 88 13.12 4.35 13.43
C SER A 88 13.05 5.79 13.98
N ASP A 89 12.31 6.67 13.32
CA ASP A 89 12.16 8.05 13.76
C ASP A 89 11.37 8.15 15.05
N LEU A 90 10.28 7.39 15.19
CA LEU A 90 9.53 7.27 16.45
C LEU A 90 10.43 6.83 17.61
N LYS A 91 11.38 5.92 17.36
CA LYS A 91 12.34 5.49 18.38
C LYS A 91 13.20 6.67 18.88
N LYS A 92 13.68 7.54 17.97
CA LYS A 92 14.45 8.75 18.32
C LYS A 92 13.62 9.70 19.20
N TYR A 93 12.37 9.98 18.81
CA TYR A 93 11.47 10.82 19.61
C TYR A 93 11.19 10.23 21.00
N ARG A 94 10.99 8.91 21.10
CA ARG A 94 10.83 8.22 22.39
C ARG A 94 12.05 8.36 23.29
N TYR A 95 13.27 8.32 22.74
CA TYR A 95 14.48 8.59 23.52
C TYR A 95 14.54 10.05 23.99
N GLY A 96 14.25 11.01 23.12
CA GLY A 96 14.19 12.43 23.51
C GLY A 96 13.18 12.68 24.64
N ASN A 97 12.00 12.05 24.56
CA ASN A 97 11.00 12.13 25.62
C ASN A 97 11.49 11.59 26.97
N LYS A 98 12.30 10.52 26.98
CA LYS A 98 12.91 10.05 28.25
C LYS A 98 13.79 11.12 28.88
N SER A 99 14.56 11.86 28.09
CA SER A 99 15.36 12.99 28.58
C SER A 99 14.47 14.10 29.14
N VAL A 100 13.36 14.42 28.47
CA VAL A 100 12.38 15.42 28.97
C VAL A 100 11.77 14.99 30.30
N GLN A 101 11.48 13.71 30.50
CA GLN A 101 10.99 13.20 31.78
C GLN A 101 12.02 13.37 32.92
N GLN A 102 13.32 13.43 32.62
CA GLN A 102 14.33 13.76 33.63
C GLN A 102 14.23 15.23 34.05
N TYR A 103 13.97 16.14 33.12
CA TYR A 103 13.78 17.57 33.43
C TYR A 103 12.57 17.81 34.32
N LYS A 104 11.49 17.06 34.12
CA LYS A 104 10.29 17.13 34.97
C LYS A 104 10.55 16.82 36.45
N LYS A 105 11.68 16.21 36.81
CA LYS A 105 12.04 16.01 38.24
C LYS A 105 12.46 17.32 38.94
N PHE A 106 12.74 18.37 38.16
CA PHE A 106 13.20 19.67 38.64
C PHE A 106 12.12 20.77 38.52
N LEU A 107 10.93 20.43 38.04
CA LEU A 107 9.75 21.29 37.97
C LEU A 107 8.69 20.78 38.94
#